data_AF-A0AAW8DF34-F1
#
_entry.id   AF-A0AAW8DF34-F1
#
_cell.length_a   1.000
_cell.length_b   1.000
_cell.length_c   1.000
_cell.angle_alpha   90.00
_cell.angle_beta   90.00
_cell.angle_gamma   90.00
#
_symmetry.space_group_name_H-M   'P 1'
#
loop_
_entity.id
_entity.type
_entity.pdbx_description
1 polymer ?
#
loop_
_entity_poly.entity_id
_entity_poly.type
_entity_poly.pdbx_seq_one_letter_code
_entity_poly.pdbx_strand_id
1 'polypeptide(L)'
;MATTIGAVAEQAGVAVQTIYNSVGNKAALLSAVVDATAAGPDAPRSVPETMRERTAAAADAGAVLALLADWFAEVNPRSTQLFTVMRQASAVDAEAAKVERDRAEARLRNYAEAAAALRRRGALSSGMSDEQAAAVIWSVGHPDTYRSLVLDFAWGLDRYRDWVHAALKAALA
;
A
#
# COMPACT_ATOMS: atom_id res chain seq x y z
N MET A 1 -8.33 -9.15 -24.42
CA MET A 1 -8.25 -7.79 -25.01
C MET A 1 -7.74 -6.84 -23.95
N ALA A 2 -6.88 -5.89 -24.29
CA ALA A 2 -6.40 -4.90 -23.33
C ALA A 2 -7.51 -3.88 -23.02
N THR A 3 -7.74 -3.56 -21.75
CA THR A 3 -8.70 -2.53 -21.32
C THR A 3 -8.34 -1.17 -21.94
N THR A 4 -9.28 -0.48 -22.58
CA THR A 4 -9.08 0.87 -23.15
C THR A 4 -9.79 1.92 -22.30
N ILE A 5 -9.34 3.18 -22.36
CA ILE A 5 -10.06 4.29 -21.70
C ILE A 5 -11.48 4.43 -22.27
N GLY A 6 -11.66 4.15 -23.56
CA GLY A 6 -12.98 4.13 -24.20
C GLY A 6 -13.94 3.14 -23.55
N ALA A 7 -13.50 1.89 -23.34
CA ALA A 7 -14.31 0.87 -22.68
C ALA A 7 -14.65 1.24 -21.22
N VAL A 8 -13.71 1.88 -20.50
CA VAL A 8 -13.97 2.39 -19.15
C VAL A 8 -15.01 3.52 -19.18
N ALA A 9 -14.88 4.47 -20.10
CA ALA A 9 -15.83 5.56 -20.26
C ALA A 9 -17.25 5.07 -20.59
N GLU A 10 -17.36 4.10 -21.51
CA GLU A 10 -18.62 3.46 -21.87
C GLU A 10 -19.28 2.80 -20.64
N GLN A 11 -18.52 1.98 -19.90
CA GLN A 11 -19.03 1.31 -18.72
C GLN A 11 -19.40 2.28 -17.58
N ALA A 12 -18.67 3.39 -17.44
CA ALA A 12 -18.92 4.41 -16.43
C ALA A 12 -20.00 5.42 -16.85
N GLY A 13 -20.49 5.39 -18.10
CA GLY A 13 -21.48 6.34 -18.60
C GLY A 13 -20.95 7.78 -18.72
N VAL A 14 -19.65 7.95 -18.98
CA VAL A 14 -19.00 9.28 -19.10
C VAL A 14 -18.29 9.43 -20.45
N ALA A 15 -18.05 10.68 -20.85
CA ALA A 15 -17.22 10.95 -22.03
C ALA A 15 -15.74 10.60 -21.75
N VAL A 16 -15.03 10.10 -22.76
CA VAL A 16 -13.58 9.83 -22.70
C VAL A 16 -12.80 11.06 -22.23
N GLN A 17 -13.18 12.26 -22.72
CA GLN A 17 -12.54 13.52 -22.32
C GLN A 17 -12.70 13.81 -20.83
N THR A 18 -13.82 13.40 -20.20
CA THR A 18 -14.02 13.56 -18.75
C THR A 18 -12.98 12.76 -17.98
N ILE A 19 -12.68 11.52 -18.39
CA ILE A 19 -11.63 10.70 -17.74
C ILE A 19 -10.26 11.38 -17.86
N TYR A 20 -9.90 11.85 -19.05
CA TYR A 20 -8.62 12.54 -19.24
C TYR A 20 -8.51 13.82 -18.41
N ASN A 21 -9.60 14.59 -18.30
CA ASN A 21 -9.62 15.82 -17.52
C ASN A 21 -9.58 15.55 -16.00
N SER A 22 -10.21 14.47 -15.54
CA SER A 22 -10.33 14.18 -14.10
C SER A 22 -9.18 13.35 -13.53
N VAL A 23 -8.68 12.36 -14.29
CA VAL A 23 -7.71 11.37 -13.80
C VAL A 23 -6.45 11.32 -14.66
N GLY A 24 -6.59 11.58 -15.96
CA GLY A 24 -5.47 11.59 -16.91
C GLY A 24 -5.40 10.33 -17.77
N ASN A 25 -4.17 9.89 -18.05
CA ASN A 25 -3.93 8.75 -18.94
C ASN A 25 -4.26 7.40 -18.26
N LYS A 26 -4.08 6.30 -19.00
CA LYS A 26 -4.44 4.95 -18.54
C LYS A 26 -3.62 4.50 -17.32
N ALA A 27 -2.35 4.89 -17.24
CA ALA A 27 -1.49 4.58 -16.10
C ALA A 27 -1.93 5.37 -14.85
N ALA A 28 -2.29 6.65 -15.01
CA ALA A 28 -2.85 7.47 -13.94
C ALA A 28 -4.20 6.93 -13.46
N LEU A 29 -5.06 6.46 -14.39
CA LEU A 29 -6.31 5.80 -14.05
C LEU A 29 -6.09 4.52 -13.25
N LEU A 30 -5.16 3.65 -13.67
CA LEU A 30 -4.82 2.45 -12.91
C LEU A 30 -4.27 2.80 -11.51
N SER A 31 -3.44 3.84 -11.40
CA SER A 31 -2.96 4.34 -10.10
C SER A 31 -4.11 4.78 -9.20
N ALA A 32 -5.05 5.57 -9.71
CA ALA A 32 -6.21 6.03 -8.95
C ALA A 32 -7.08 4.86 -8.47
N VAL A 33 -7.25 3.83 -9.31
CA VAL A 33 -7.97 2.60 -8.94
C VAL A 33 -7.23 1.84 -7.84
N VAL A 34 -5.89 1.76 -7.89
CA VAL A 34 -5.09 1.16 -6.78
C VAL A 34 -5.29 1.95 -5.50
N ASP A 35 -5.25 3.28 -5.54
CA ASP A 35 -5.45 4.13 -4.35
C ASP A 35 -6.85 3.97 -3.74
N ALA A 36 -7.90 4.05 -4.57
CA ALA A 36 -9.27 3.85 -4.14
C ALA A 36 -9.49 2.44 -3.56
N THR A 37 -8.93 1.42 -4.21
CA THR A 37 -9.03 0.03 -3.75
C THR A 37 -8.24 -0.23 -2.48
N ALA A 38 -7.16 0.51 -2.22
CA ALA A 38 -6.40 0.42 -0.96
C ALA A 38 -7.04 1.23 0.17
N ALA A 39 -7.68 2.37 -0.14
CA ALA A 39 -8.41 3.18 0.84
C ALA A 39 -9.68 2.45 1.29
N GLY A 40 -10.47 1.97 0.34
CA GLY A 40 -11.72 1.23 0.57
C GLY A 40 -12.88 1.87 -0.17
N PRO A 41 -13.97 1.11 -0.40
CA PRO A 41 -15.20 1.68 -0.95
C PRO A 41 -15.64 2.86 -0.07
N ASP A 42 -15.92 4.00 -0.69
CA ASP A 42 -16.41 5.22 -0.02
C ASP A 42 -15.53 5.71 1.15
N ALA A 43 -14.24 5.36 1.14
CA ALA A 43 -13.31 5.81 2.17
C ALA A 43 -13.26 7.36 2.19
N PRO A 44 -13.57 8.00 3.33
CA PRO A 44 -13.67 9.46 3.39
C PRO A 44 -12.31 10.15 3.31
N ARG A 45 -11.22 9.38 3.42
CA ARG A 45 -9.84 9.85 3.49
C ARG A 45 -8.92 8.89 2.76
N SER A 46 -7.77 9.41 2.34
CA SER A 46 -6.72 8.61 1.76
C SER A 46 -6.07 7.67 2.78
N VAL A 47 -5.38 6.64 2.28
CA VAL A 47 -4.58 5.72 3.12
C VAL A 47 -3.59 6.47 4.02
N PRO A 48 -2.76 7.41 3.51
CA PRO A 48 -1.79 8.10 4.36
C PRO A 48 -2.46 8.92 5.48
N GLU A 49 -3.57 9.59 5.20
CA GLU A 49 -4.31 10.35 6.21
C GLU A 49 -4.89 9.45 7.30
N THR A 50 -5.48 8.32 6.91
CA THR A 50 -6.02 7.33 7.84
C THR A 50 -4.91 6.76 8.73
N MET A 51 -3.77 6.38 8.15
CA MET A 51 -2.65 5.81 8.90
C MET A 51 -1.98 6.83 9.82
N ARG A 52 -1.83 8.08 9.40
CA ARG A 52 -1.29 9.15 10.25
C ARG A 52 -2.15 9.36 11.49
N GLU A 53 -3.46 9.42 11.31
CA GLU A 53 -4.41 9.65 12.41
C GLU A 53 -4.44 8.45 13.38
N ARG A 54 -4.51 7.21 12.87
CA ARG A 54 -4.46 6.00 13.69
C ARG A 54 -3.13 5.86 14.45
N THR A 55 -2.01 6.20 13.80
CA THR A 55 -0.68 6.15 14.42
C THR A 55 -0.49 7.23 15.50
N ALA A 56 -1.10 8.40 15.32
CA ALA A 56 -1.11 9.46 16.32
C ALA A 56 -1.93 9.06 17.56
N ALA A 57 -3.05 8.36 17.36
CA ALA A 57 -3.91 7.88 18.45
C ALA A 57 -3.37 6.63 19.18
N ALA A 58 -2.38 5.94 18.62
CA ALA A 58 -1.80 4.73 19.22
C ALA A 58 -1.07 5.04 20.55
N ALA A 59 -1.41 4.29 21.60
CA ALA A 59 -0.91 4.51 22.96
C ALA A 59 0.61 4.30 23.10
N ASP A 60 1.14 3.26 22.46
CA ASP A 60 2.55 2.87 22.55
C ASP A 60 3.06 2.26 21.24
N ALA A 61 4.31 1.81 21.23
CA ALA A 61 4.92 1.24 20.04
C ALA A 61 4.29 -0.10 19.64
N GLY A 62 3.87 -0.92 20.61
CA GLY A 62 3.18 -2.18 20.36
C GLY A 62 1.85 -1.94 19.64
N ALA A 63 1.11 -0.90 20.05
CA ALA A 63 -0.12 -0.49 19.38
C ALA A 63 0.12 -0.04 17.92
N VAL A 64 1.23 0.63 17.63
CA VAL A 64 1.59 0.99 16.24
C VAL A 64 1.96 -0.25 15.42
N LEU A 65 2.70 -1.20 15.97
CA LEU A 65 3.04 -2.45 15.29
C LEU A 65 1.80 -3.29 14.99
N ALA A 66 0.89 -3.42 15.97
CA ALA A 66 -0.39 -4.11 15.80
C ALA A 66 -1.24 -3.43 14.72
N LEU A 67 -1.34 -2.10 14.76
CA LEU A 67 -2.04 -1.31 13.74
C LEU A 67 -1.49 -1.58 12.32
N LEU A 68 -0.17 -1.66 12.15
CA LEU A 68 0.45 -1.97 10.86
C LEU A 68 0.11 -3.38 10.39
N ALA A 69 0.17 -4.37 11.28
CA ALA A 69 -0.19 -5.75 10.95
C ALA A 69 -1.66 -5.88 10.54
N ASP A 70 -2.57 -5.22 11.28
CA ASP A 70 -4.00 -5.16 10.98
C ASP A 70 -4.23 -4.52 9.60
N TRP A 71 -3.56 -3.40 9.35
CA TRP A 71 -3.64 -2.67 8.10
C TRP A 71 -3.24 -3.53 6.90
N PHE A 72 -2.12 -4.25 6.99
CA PHE A 72 -1.67 -5.13 5.90
C PHE A 72 -2.62 -6.31 5.68
N ALA A 73 -3.15 -6.90 6.76
CA ALA A 73 -4.14 -7.98 6.66
C ALA A 73 -5.48 -7.50 6.08
N GLU A 74 -5.86 -6.25 6.29
CA GLU A 74 -7.07 -5.64 5.75
C GLU A 74 -6.94 -5.25 4.27
N VAL A 75 -5.81 -4.66 3.89
CA VAL A 75 -5.65 -4.02 2.57
C VAL A 75 -5.12 -4.96 1.50
N ASN A 76 -4.23 -5.89 1.86
CA ASN A 76 -3.65 -6.78 0.86
C ASN A 76 -4.67 -7.71 0.17
N PRO A 77 -5.71 -8.25 0.83
CA PRO A 77 -6.73 -9.07 0.17
C PRO A 77 -7.42 -8.38 -1.01
N ARG A 78 -7.66 -7.07 -0.90
CA ARG A 78 -8.37 -6.27 -1.93
C ARG A 78 -7.44 -5.60 -2.95
N SER A 79 -6.18 -5.35 -2.61
CA SER A 79 -5.28 -4.56 -3.47
C SER A 79 -4.23 -5.40 -4.23
N THR A 80 -3.88 -6.60 -3.76
CA THR A 80 -2.75 -7.40 -4.31
C THR A 80 -2.85 -7.67 -5.81
N GLN A 81 -4.06 -7.95 -6.32
CA GLN A 81 -4.26 -8.20 -7.75
C GLN A 81 -3.98 -6.96 -8.59
N LEU A 82 -4.39 -5.77 -8.14
CA LEU A 82 -4.13 -4.53 -8.86
C LEU A 82 -2.64 -4.15 -8.86
N PHE A 83 -1.93 -4.42 -7.77
CA PHE A 83 -0.46 -4.29 -7.74
C PHE A 83 0.20 -5.20 -8.76
N THR A 84 -0.31 -6.43 -8.95
CA THR A 84 0.19 -7.35 -9.98
C THR A 84 -0.05 -6.80 -11.38
N VAL A 85 -1.24 -6.24 -11.65
CA VAL A 85 -1.55 -5.60 -12.94
C VAL A 85 -0.65 -4.40 -13.20
N MET A 86 -0.40 -3.55 -12.19
CA MET A 86 0.50 -2.41 -12.31
C MET A 86 1.93 -2.85 -12.68
N ARG A 87 2.46 -3.88 -11.99
CA ARG A 87 3.79 -4.43 -12.28
C ARG A 87 3.89 -5.05 -13.69
N GLN A 88 2.83 -5.70 -14.15
CA GLN A 88 2.78 -6.24 -15.51
C GLN A 88 2.75 -5.13 -16.56
N ALA A 89 2.01 -4.05 -16.29
CA ALA A 89 1.96 -2.89 -17.17
C ALA A 89 3.31 -2.17 -17.22
N SER A 90 3.99 -1.98 -16.09
CA SER A 90 5.29 -1.31 -16.04
C SER A 90 6.40 -2.05 -16.79
N ALA A 91 6.29 -3.37 -16.95
CA ALA A 91 7.24 -4.16 -17.72
C ALA A 91 7.21 -3.85 -19.23
N VAL A 92 6.14 -3.25 -19.75
CA VAL A 92 5.93 -3.03 -21.19
C VAL A 92 5.55 -1.59 -21.57
N ASP A 93 5.28 -0.73 -20.59
CA ASP A 93 4.86 0.66 -20.78
C ASP A 93 5.66 1.60 -19.86
N ALA A 94 6.37 2.56 -20.46
CA ALA A 94 7.27 3.46 -19.75
C ALA A 94 6.54 4.44 -18.81
N GLU A 95 5.31 4.85 -19.15
CA GLU A 95 4.49 5.72 -18.31
C GLU A 95 3.96 4.95 -17.10
N ALA A 96 3.53 3.70 -17.30
CA ALA A 96 3.17 2.81 -16.20
C ALA A 96 4.37 2.55 -15.27
N ALA A 97 5.57 2.36 -15.83
CA ALA A 97 6.80 2.21 -15.04
C ALA A 97 7.15 3.47 -14.24
N LYS A 98 6.93 4.66 -14.81
CA LYS A 98 7.09 5.92 -14.07
C LYS A 98 6.10 6.00 -12.91
N VAL A 99 4.82 5.74 -13.17
CA VAL A 99 3.77 5.74 -12.14
C VAL A 99 4.08 4.73 -11.03
N GLU A 100 4.52 3.51 -11.36
CA GLU A 100 4.89 2.50 -10.36
C GLU A 100 6.02 3.00 -9.44
N ARG A 101 7.07 3.61 -10.01
CA ARG A 101 8.20 4.19 -9.25
C ARG A 101 7.74 5.35 -8.36
N ASP A 102 6.99 6.30 -8.91
CA ASP A 102 6.48 7.45 -8.16
C ASP A 102 5.65 6.99 -6.95
N ARG A 103 4.84 5.93 -7.13
CA ARG A 103 4.07 5.31 -6.05
C ARG A 103 4.95 4.61 -5.02
N ALA A 104 6.02 3.94 -5.44
CA ALA A 104 6.96 3.30 -4.53
C ALA A 104 7.66 4.32 -3.63
N GLU A 105 8.11 5.44 -4.19
CA GLU A 105 8.71 6.53 -3.43
C GLU A 105 7.71 7.18 -2.48
N ALA A 106 6.48 7.43 -2.95
CA ALA A 106 5.42 7.97 -2.09
C ALA A 106 5.11 7.05 -0.90
N ARG A 107 5.03 5.73 -1.13
CA ARG A 107 4.83 4.75 -0.04
C ARG A 107 5.97 4.79 0.97
N LEU A 108 7.22 4.83 0.52
CA LEU A 108 8.36 4.89 1.43
C LEU A 108 8.32 6.15 2.31
N ARG A 109 7.99 7.31 1.71
CA ARG A 109 7.76 8.55 2.46
C ARG A 109 6.62 8.43 3.47
N ASN A 110 5.50 7.80 3.10
CA ASN A 110 4.36 7.62 4.00
C ASN A 110 4.71 6.70 5.19
N TYR A 111 5.46 5.62 4.97
CA TYR A 111 5.91 4.75 6.06
C TYR A 111 7.01 5.36 6.93
N ALA A 112 7.76 6.36 6.42
CA ALA A 112 8.70 7.11 7.25
C ALA A 112 7.99 7.88 8.38
N GLU A 113 6.74 8.29 8.21
CA GLU A 113 5.96 8.89 9.30
C GLU A 113 5.64 7.88 10.42
N ALA A 114 5.29 6.64 10.05
CA ALA A 114 5.08 5.55 11.00
C ALA A 114 6.38 5.14 11.69
N ALA A 115 7.49 5.09 10.95
CA ALA A 115 8.83 4.86 11.49
C ALA A 115 9.22 5.94 12.52
N ALA A 116 8.98 7.23 12.20
CA ALA A 116 9.26 8.32 13.11
C ALA A 116 8.43 8.22 14.40
N ALA A 117 7.17 7.77 14.27
CA ALA A 117 6.28 7.51 15.39
C ALA A 117 6.77 6.36 16.28
N LEU A 118 7.37 5.31 15.70
CA LEU A 118 8.01 4.21 16.44
C LEU A 118 9.30 4.68 17.12
N ARG A 119 10.13 5.50 16.46
CA ARG A 119 11.36 6.03 17.09
C ARG A 119 11.05 6.87 18.31
N ARG A 120 10.07 7.79 18.23
CA ARG A 120 9.66 8.62 19.36
C ARG A 120 9.19 7.81 20.57
N ARG A 121 8.79 6.54 20.35
CA ARG A 121 8.37 5.59 21.37
C ARG A 121 9.46 4.58 21.76
N GLY A 122 10.71 4.80 21.32
CA GLY A 122 11.86 3.98 21.70
C GLY A 122 11.88 2.57 21.07
N ALA A 123 11.16 2.37 19.96
CA ALA A 123 10.95 1.04 19.39
C ALA A 123 11.84 0.70 18.19
N LEU A 124 12.76 1.60 17.82
CA LEU A 124 13.73 1.34 16.76
C LEU A 124 15.11 1.07 17.36
N SER A 125 15.83 0.09 16.80
CA SER A 125 17.19 -0.24 17.17
C SER A 125 18.14 0.97 17.02
N SER A 126 19.20 0.98 17.84
CA SER A 126 20.17 2.08 17.85
C SER A 126 20.83 2.24 16.49
N GLY A 127 20.70 3.42 15.88
CA GLY A 127 21.29 3.73 14.58
C GLY A 127 20.37 3.49 13.37
N MET A 128 19.17 2.94 13.56
CA MET A 128 18.21 2.76 12.47
C MET A 128 17.54 4.09 12.06
N SER A 129 17.72 4.46 10.80
CA SER A 129 17.06 5.64 10.21
C SER A 129 15.57 5.40 9.95
N ASP A 130 14.79 6.48 9.77
CA ASP A 130 13.36 6.36 9.45
C ASP A 130 13.14 5.70 8.10
N GLU A 131 14.04 5.97 7.16
CA GLU A 131 14.01 5.38 5.83
C GLU A 131 14.25 3.87 5.89
N GLN A 132 15.22 3.42 6.69
CA GLN A 132 15.49 1.98 6.89
C GLN A 132 14.29 1.29 7.55
N ALA A 133 13.72 1.89 8.59
CA ALA A 133 12.52 1.36 9.24
C ALA A 133 11.30 1.35 8.29
N ALA A 134 11.12 2.39 7.48
CA ALA A 134 10.06 2.44 6.46
C ALA A 134 10.24 1.34 5.40
N ALA A 135 11.48 1.08 4.98
CA ALA A 135 11.80 0.01 4.04
C ALA A 135 11.47 -1.37 4.64
N VAL A 136 11.77 -1.59 5.92
CA VAL A 136 11.38 -2.81 6.66
C VAL A 136 9.85 -2.95 6.70
N ILE A 137 9.14 -1.90 7.13
CA ILE A 137 7.68 -1.90 7.23
C ILE A 137 7.05 -2.27 5.89
N TRP A 138 7.48 -1.62 4.81
CA TRP A 138 6.96 -1.88 3.48
C TRP A 138 7.32 -3.27 2.94
N SER A 139 8.53 -3.76 3.20
CA SER A 139 8.98 -5.07 2.70
C SER A 139 8.21 -6.22 3.35
N VAL A 140 7.99 -6.14 4.68
CA VAL A 140 7.22 -7.15 5.41
C VAL A 140 5.75 -7.12 4.99
N GLY A 141 5.14 -5.93 4.88
CA GLY A 141 3.75 -5.75 4.49
C GLY A 141 3.48 -5.81 2.99
N HIS A 142 4.49 -6.10 2.17
CA HIS A 142 4.41 -6.00 0.71
C HIS A 142 3.31 -6.90 0.13
N PRO A 143 2.59 -6.46 -0.92
CA PRO A 143 1.60 -7.30 -1.61
C PRO A 143 2.16 -8.64 -2.14
N ASP A 144 3.42 -8.68 -2.58
CA ASP A 144 4.07 -9.95 -2.97
C ASP A 144 4.34 -10.87 -1.76
N THR A 145 4.60 -10.31 -0.57
CA THR A 145 4.73 -11.09 0.67
C THR A 145 3.37 -11.70 1.03
N TYR A 146 2.29 -10.92 0.95
CA TYR A 146 0.94 -11.43 1.12
C TYR A 146 0.61 -12.51 0.08
N ARG A 147 0.88 -12.27 -1.21
CA ARG A 147 0.64 -13.26 -2.27
C ARG A 147 1.34 -14.57 -1.95
N SER A 148 2.64 -14.53 -1.64
CA SER A 148 3.41 -15.73 -1.36
C SER A 148 2.85 -16.49 -0.15
N LEU A 149 2.60 -15.82 0.98
CA LEU A 149 2.19 -16.51 2.20
C LEU A 149 0.72 -16.95 2.17
N VAL A 150 -0.19 -16.09 1.71
CA VAL A 150 -1.64 -16.33 1.78
C VAL A 150 -2.17 -17.01 0.52
N LEU A 151 -1.79 -16.53 -0.67
CA LEU A 151 -2.34 -17.06 -1.93
C LEU A 151 -1.59 -18.30 -2.40
N ASP A 152 -0.26 -18.30 -2.33
CA ASP A 152 0.56 -19.41 -2.84
C ASP A 152 0.77 -20.52 -1.79
N PHE A 153 0.95 -20.14 -0.51
CA PHE A 153 1.13 -21.08 0.61
C PHE A 153 -0.09 -21.27 1.52
N ALA A 154 -1.24 -20.71 1.14
CA ALA A 154 -2.53 -20.93 1.81
C ALA A 154 -2.57 -20.61 3.31
N TRP A 155 -1.78 -19.63 3.78
CA TRP A 155 -1.91 -19.17 5.17
C TRP A 155 -3.26 -18.48 5.39
N GLY A 156 -3.88 -18.73 6.54
CA GLY A 156 -5.02 -17.93 6.99
C GLY A 156 -4.61 -16.48 7.29
N LEU A 157 -5.55 -15.53 7.16
CA LEU A 157 -5.29 -14.11 7.39
C LEU A 157 -4.80 -13.81 8.81
N ASP A 158 -5.34 -14.48 9.83
CA ASP A 158 -4.89 -14.32 11.22
C ASP A 158 -3.42 -14.73 11.37
N ARG A 159 -3.02 -15.85 10.76
CA ARG A 159 -1.63 -16.30 10.76
C ARG A 159 -0.71 -15.32 10.04
N TYR A 160 -1.15 -14.76 8.90
CA TYR A 160 -0.38 -13.74 8.18
C TYR A 160 -0.21 -12.47 9.02
N ARG A 161 -1.29 -11.99 9.63
CA ARG A 161 -1.28 -10.82 10.54
C ARG A 161 -0.31 -11.02 11.70
N ASP A 162 -0.41 -12.14 12.40
CA ASP A 162 0.45 -12.45 13.54
C ASP A 162 1.92 -12.54 13.13
N TRP A 163 2.19 -13.12 11.95
CA TRP A 163 3.53 -13.18 11.39
C TRP A 163 4.07 -11.79 11.02
N VAL A 164 3.26 -10.93 10.39
CA VAL A 164 3.65 -9.55 10.09
C VAL A 164 3.99 -8.81 11.37
N HIS A 165 3.15 -8.90 12.40
CA HIS A 165 3.40 -8.27 13.69
C HIS A 165 4.73 -8.75 14.31
N ALA A 166 4.96 -10.06 14.35
CA ALA A 166 6.19 -10.63 14.87
C ALA A 166 7.43 -10.24 14.06
N ALA A 167 7.33 -10.24 12.73
CA ALA A 167 8.42 -9.88 11.82
C ALA A 167 8.80 -8.39 11.95
N LEU A 168 7.81 -7.49 12.01
CA LEU A 168 8.06 -6.07 12.23
C LEU A 168 8.71 -5.83 13.59
N LYS A 169 8.19 -6.46 14.66
CA LYS A 169 8.76 -6.34 15.99
C LYS A 169 10.22 -6.80 16.02
N ALA A 170 10.54 -7.92 15.38
CA ALA A 170 11.88 -8.48 15.36
C ALA A 170 12.86 -7.67 14.49
N ALA A 171 12.40 -7.12 13.36
CA ALA A 171 13.26 -6.41 12.42
C ALA A 171 13.49 -4.94 12.79
N LEU A 172 12.62 -4.34 13.59
CA LEU A 172 12.71 -2.93 13.98
C LEU A 172 13.40 -2.72 15.34
N ALA A 173 13.28 -3.67 16.26
CA ALA A 173 13.83 -3.59 17.62
C ALA A 173 15.33 -3.88 17.70
#